data_AF-A0A651HMG7-F1
#
_entry.id   AF-A0A651HMG7-F1
#
_cell.length_a   1.000
_cell.length_b   1.000
_cell.length_c   1.000
_cell.angle_alpha   90.00
_cell.angle_beta   90.00
_cell.angle_gamma   90.00
#
_symmetry.space_group_name_H-M   'P 1'
#
loop_
_entity.id
_entity.type
_entity.pdbx_description
1 polymer ?
#
loop_
_entity_poly.entity_id
_entity_poly.type
_entity_poly.pdbx_seq_one_letter_code
_entity_poly.pdbx_strand_id
1 'polypeptide(L)'
;MILPFLLYSPETKLGGGTVAAGYRRLQPDLPVSSLLTAVTGTVRRQVSLEVSSQLHLPGGDRVDASARFEHFPDQFYGVGPGTPDEAEEAYTSRFFDANLRAQRQVWSGLRVGP
;
A
#
# COMPACT_ATOMS: atom_id res chain seq x y z
N MET A 1 -11.56 10.06 -7.95
CA MET A 1 -12.05 8.83 -8.61
C MET A 1 -12.12 7.72 -7.58
N ILE A 2 -13.13 6.86 -7.64
CA ILE A 2 -13.26 5.68 -6.80
C ILE A 2 -13.63 4.52 -7.73
N LEU A 3 -12.92 3.40 -7.64
CA LEU A 3 -13.10 2.23 -8.50
C LEU A 3 -13.15 0.95 -7.65
N PRO A 4 -14.29 0.24 -7.59
CA PRO A 4 -14.35 -1.08 -6.99
C PRO A 4 -13.72 -2.14 -7.91
N PHE A 5 -13.24 -3.24 -7.33
CA PHE A 5 -12.74 -4.38 -8.08
C PHE A 5 -13.03 -5.70 -7.35
N LEU A 6 -12.99 -6.79 -8.12
CA LEU A 6 -13.05 -8.17 -7.62
C LEU A 6 -11.78 -8.90 -8.01
N LEU A 7 -11.39 -9.89 -7.23
CA LEU A 7 -10.22 -10.71 -7.46
C LEU A 7 -10.49 -12.17 -7.06
N TYR A 8 -9.70 -13.08 -7.60
CA TYR A 8 -9.70 -14.48 -7.20
C TYR A 8 -8.25 -15.00 -7.18
N SER A 9 -7.86 -15.71 -6.12
CA SER A 9 -6.63 -16.49 -6.08
C SER A 9 -6.85 -17.87 -5.45
N PRO A 10 -6.03 -18.89 -5.77
CA PRO A 10 -6.11 -20.19 -5.10
C PRO A 10 -5.99 -20.11 -3.57
N GLU A 11 -5.15 -19.21 -3.08
CA GLU A 11 -4.77 -19.04 -1.68
C GLU A 11 -5.83 -18.24 -0.90
N THR A 12 -6.33 -17.14 -1.48
CA THR A 12 -7.26 -16.20 -0.83
C THR A 12 -8.73 -16.41 -1.20
N LYS A 13 -8.98 -17.24 -2.24
CA LYS A 13 -10.28 -17.40 -2.90
C LYS A 13 -10.81 -16.06 -3.41
N LEU A 14 -12.12 -15.88 -3.38
CA LEU A 14 -12.76 -14.67 -3.87
C LEU A 14 -12.45 -13.50 -2.92
N GLY A 15 -12.18 -12.34 -3.50
CA GLY A 15 -12.00 -11.11 -2.77
C GLY A 15 -12.42 -9.91 -3.60
N GLY A 16 -12.29 -8.75 -3.00
CA GLY A 16 -12.59 -7.50 -3.66
C GLY A 16 -12.09 -6.33 -2.85
N GLY A 17 -12.23 -5.17 -3.45
CA GLY A 17 -11.69 -3.97 -2.84
C GLY A 17 -12.14 -2.72 -3.55
N THR A 18 -11.55 -1.61 -3.14
CA THR A 18 -11.78 -0.31 -3.74
C THR A 18 -10.47 0.46 -3.79
N VAL A 19 -10.24 1.11 -4.91
CA VAL A 19 -9.16 2.08 -5.09
C VAL A 19 -9.76 3.47 -5.20
N ALA A 20 -9.30 4.39 -4.38
CA ALA A 20 -9.63 5.80 -4.43
C ALA A 20 -8.40 6.62 -4.82
N ALA A 21 -8.55 7.51 -5.79
CA ALA A 21 -7.50 8.41 -6.24
C ALA A 21 -7.99 9.86 -6.25
N GLY A 22 -7.22 10.76 -5.63
CA GLY A 22 -7.43 12.20 -5.62
C GLY A 22 -6.25 12.92 -6.24
N TYR A 23 -6.53 13.90 -7.10
CA TYR A 23 -5.52 14.75 -7.71
C TYR A 23 -5.91 16.21 -7.48
N ARG A 24 -4.99 16.99 -6.91
CA ARG A 24 -5.22 18.43 -6.67
C ARG A 24 -3.93 19.21 -6.78
N ARG A 25 -4.02 20.44 -7.30
CA ARG A 25 -2.95 21.43 -7.12
C ARG A 25 -3.13 22.07 -5.75
N LEU A 26 -2.07 22.10 -4.93
CA LEU A 26 -2.13 22.78 -3.63
C LEU A 26 -2.12 24.31 -3.77
N GLN A 27 -1.48 24.81 -4.84
CA GLN A 27 -1.52 26.20 -5.29
C GLN A 27 -1.53 26.25 -6.83
N PRO A 28 -2.03 27.31 -7.47
CA PRO A 28 -2.23 27.36 -8.93
C PRO A 28 -0.98 27.10 -9.76
N ASP A 29 0.18 27.49 -9.26
CA ASP A 29 1.51 27.41 -9.87
C ASP A 29 2.26 26.10 -9.56
N LEU A 30 1.72 25.27 -8.66
CA LEU A 30 2.37 24.01 -8.26
C LEU A 30 1.97 22.84 -9.17
N PRO A 31 2.87 21.86 -9.35
CA PRO A 31 2.50 20.59 -9.94
C PRO A 31 1.37 19.90 -9.17
N VAL A 32 0.63 19.05 -9.86
CA VAL A 32 -0.48 18.29 -9.27
C VAL A 32 0.07 17.36 -8.18
N SER A 33 -0.54 17.41 -7.01
CA SER A 33 -0.35 16.44 -5.94
C SER A 33 -1.36 15.31 -6.07
N SER A 34 -0.97 14.11 -5.64
CA SER A 34 -1.82 12.92 -5.70
C SER A 34 -1.93 12.22 -4.34
N LEU A 35 -3.06 11.55 -4.16
CA LEU A 35 -3.31 10.62 -3.07
C LEU A 35 -3.99 9.39 -3.68
N LEU A 36 -3.43 8.22 -3.42
CA LEU A 36 -3.98 6.93 -3.80
C LEU A 36 -4.23 6.13 -2.51
N THR A 37 -5.38 5.48 -2.45
CA THR A 37 -5.74 4.60 -1.34
C THR A 37 -6.38 3.34 -1.90
N ALA A 38 -5.92 2.18 -1.46
CA ALA A 38 -6.49 0.90 -1.83
C ALA A 38 -6.88 0.14 -0.56
N VAL A 39 -8.09 -0.41 -0.54
CA VAL A 39 -8.56 -1.31 0.50
C VAL A 39 -8.95 -2.62 -0.16
N THR A 40 -8.46 -3.73 0.35
CA THR A 40 -8.77 -5.07 -0.16
C THR A 40 -9.22 -5.97 0.98
N GLY A 41 -10.24 -6.79 0.73
CA GLY A 41 -10.72 -7.82 1.63
C GLY A 41 -11.01 -9.12 0.88
N THR A 42 -10.83 -10.26 1.53
CA THR A 42 -11.09 -11.59 0.95
C THR A 42 -12.08 -12.37 1.80
N VAL A 43 -12.75 -13.36 1.20
CA VAL A 43 -13.67 -14.25 1.93
C VAL A 43 -12.96 -15.08 3.02
N ARG A 44 -11.64 -15.23 2.90
CA ARG A 44 -10.76 -15.86 3.90
C ARG A 44 -10.26 -14.90 4.99
N ARG A 45 -10.90 -13.74 5.14
CA ARG A 45 -10.61 -12.73 6.19
C ARG A 45 -9.22 -12.10 6.10
N GLN A 46 -8.63 -12.09 4.91
CA GLN A 46 -7.41 -11.31 4.67
C GLN A 46 -7.81 -9.88 4.33
N VAL A 47 -7.12 -8.90 4.92
CA VAL A 47 -7.40 -7.47 4.76
C VAL A 47 -6.10 -6.72 4.52
N SER A 48 -6.10 -5.82 3.54
CA SER A 48 -5.01 -4.88 3.33
C SER A 48 -5.52 -3.45 3.11
N LEU A 49 -4.74 -2.50 3.62
CA LEU A 49 -4.90 -1.06 3.38
C LEU A 49 -3.57 -0.53 2.88
N GLU A 50 -3.58 0.13 1.74
CA GLU A 50 -2.44 0.84 1.18
C GLU A 50 -2.80 2.29 0.96
N VAL A 51 -1.92 3.20 1.38
CA VAL A 51 -2.05 4.64 1.15
C VAL A 51 -0.73 5.12 0.56
N SER A 52 -0.78 5.84 -0.55
CA SER A 52 0.39 6.52 -1.10
C SER A 52 0.04 7.95 -1.52
N SER A 53 0.96 8.87 -1.28
CA SER A 53 0.77 10.28 -1.58
C SER A 53 2.03 10.90 -2.14
N GLN A 54 1.84 11.86 -3.03
CA GLN A 54 2.89 12.70 -3.59
C GLN A 54 2.43 14.13 -3.53
N LEU A 55 3.10 14.93 -2.70
CA LEU A 55 2.78 16.32 -2.45
C LEU A 55 3.85 17.22 -3.04
N HIS A 56 3.42 18.21 -3.81
CA HIS A 56 4.27 19.27 -4.34
C HIS A 56 4.00 20.53 -3.52
N LEU A 57 5.03 21.06 -2.87
CA LEU A 57 4.94 22.15 -1.91
C LEU A 57 5.49 23.47 -2.49
N PRO A 58 5.12 24.62 -1.90
CA PRO A 58 5.73 25.91 -2.23
C PRO A 58 7.25 25.87 -2.07
N GLY A 59 7.97 26.55 -2.97
CA GLY A 59 9.44 26.50 -3.02
C GLY A 59 10.01 25.35 -3.87
N GLY A 60 9.16 24.49 -4.43
CA GLY A 60 9.56 23.39 -5.31
C GLY A 60 9.87 22.08 -4.58
N ASP A 61 9.68 22.07 -3.26
CA ASP A 61 9.86 20.89 -2.41
C ASP A 61 8.82 19.80 -2.73
N ARG A 62 9.19 18.55 -2.47
CA ARG A 62 8.35 17.38 -2.71
C ARG A 62 8.38 16.44 -1.52
N VAL A 63 7.20 15.94 -1.15
CA VAL A 63 7.04 14.92 -0.12
C VAL A 63 6.32 13.72 -0.71
N ASP A 64 6.95 12.55 -0.68
CA ASP A 64 6.32 11.28 -1.02
C ASP A 64 6.14 10.48 0.27
N ALA A 65 4.94 9.94 0.49
CA ALA A 65 4.67 9.08 1.64
C ALA A 65 3.89 7.84 1.19
N SER A 66 4.25 6.68 1.72
CA SER A 66 3.47 5.45 1.55
C SER A 66 3.33 4.73 2.89
N ALA A 67 2.20 4.06 3.08
CA ALA A 67 1.95 3.20 4.21
C ALA A 67 1.14 1.99 3.75
N ARG A 68 1.48 0.82 4.28
CA ARG A 68 0.78 -0.45 4.01
C ARG A 68 0.53 -1.14 5.33
N PHE A 69 -0.71 -1.57 5.52
CA PHE A 69 -1.14 -2.41 6.62
C PHE A 69 -1.72 -3.70 6.07
N GLU A 70 -1.28 -4.83 6.60
CA GLU A 70 -1.79 -6.14 6.20
C GLU A 70 -2.13 -7.01 7.40
N HIS A 71 -3.25 -7.71 7.25
CA HIS A 71 -3.69 -8.78 8.11
C HIS A 71 -4.02 -9.97 7.22
N PHE A 72 -3.12 -10.95 7.17
CA PHE A 72 -3.25 -12.15 6.36
C PHE A 72 -3.26 -13.40 7.25
N PRO A 73 -4.45 -13.91 7.60
CA PRO A 73 -4.58 -15.28 8.08
C PRO A 73 -4.07 -16.23 7.00
N ASP A 74 -3.15 -17.10 7.39
CA ASP A 74 -2.49 -18.08 6.52
C ASP A 74 -2.33 -19.42 7.26
N GLN A 75 -1.91 -20.45 6.54
CA GLN A 75 -1.65 -21.79 7.06
C GLN A 75 -0.13 -22.03 7.07
N PHE A 76 0.42 -22.46 8.19
CA PHE A 76 1.83 -22.87 8.29
C PHE A 76 1.91 -24.39 8.28
N TYR A 77 2.70 -24.94 7.35
CA TYR A 77 2.83 -26.39 7.15
C TYR A 77 4.20 -26.93 7.64
N GLY A 78 4.80 -26.28 8.63
CA GLY A 78 6.12 -26.64 9.20
C GLY A 78 7.32 -26.44 8.27
N VAL A 79 8.50 -26.92 8.70
CA VAL A 79 9.77 -26.78 7.97
C VAL A 79 10.40 -28.15 7.74
N GLY A 80 10.49 -28.58 6.48
CA GLY A 80 11.25 -29.76 6.06
C GLY A 80 10.40 -30.84 5.36
N PRO A 81 11.06 -31.79 4.66
CA PRO A 81 10.42 -32.76 3.77
C PRO A 81 9.60 -33.85 4.47
N GLY A 82 9.62 -33.91 5.80
CA GLY A 82 8.88 -34.89 6.60
C GLY A 82 7.70 -34.32 7.37
N THR A 83 7.28 -33.08 7.09
CA THR A 83 6.15 -32.48 7.79
C THR A 83 4.84 -33.06 7.24
N PRO A 84 4.03 -33.74 8.06
CA PRO A 84 2.74 -34.26 7.61
C PRO A 84 1.75 -33.11 7.38
N ASP A 85 0.81 -33.29 6.45
CA ASP A 85 -0.26 -32.30 6.16
C ASP A 85 -1.10 -31.98 7.42
N GLU A 86 -1.13 -32.91 8.38
CA GLU A 86 -1.79 -32.79 9.70
C GLU A 86 -1.11 -31.78 10.64
N ALA A 87 0.13 -31.34 10.34
CA ALA A 87 0.85 -30.32 11.10
C ALA A 87 0.50 -28.88 10.64
N GLU A 88 -0.62 -28.71 9.93
CA GLU A 88 -1.17 -27.42 9.56
C GLU A 88 -1.50 -26.61 10.81
N GLU A 89 -0.77 -25.51 11.02
CA GLU A 89 -0.97 -24.58 12.11
C GLU A 89 -1.53 -23.24 11.58
N ALA A 90 -2.55 -22.72 12.26
CA ALA A 90 -3.08 -21.40 11.94
C ALA A 90 -2.03 -20.32 12.25
N TYR A 91 -1.54 -19.65 11.20
CA TYR A 91 -0.63 -18.52 11.33
C TYR A 91 -1.32 -17.25 10.86
N THR A 92 -0.97 -16.09 11.42
CA THR A 92 -1.50 -14.82 10.93
C THR A 92 -0.36 -13.85 10.76
N SER A 93 -0.01 -13.56 9.50
CA SER A 93 0.93 -12.50 9.19
C SER A 93 0.26 -11.15 9.42
N ARG A 94 0.85 -10.34 10.29
CA ARG A 94 0.43 -8.96 10.56
C ARG A 94 1.64 -8.07 10.41
N PHE A 95 1.61 -7.17 9.45
CA PHE A 95 2.68 -6.22 9.28
C PHE A 95 2.18 -4.84 8.90
N PHE A 96 2.98 -3.87 9.27
CA PHE A 96 2.81 -2.47 8.95
C PHE A 96 4.14 -1.96 8.43
N ASP A 97 4.11 -1.31 7.28
CA ASP A 97 5.25 -0.65 6.67
C ASP A 97 4.89 0.79 6.33
N ALA A 98 5.83 1.71 6.51
CA ALA A 98 5.65 3.10 6.14
C ALA A 98 6.96 3.72 5.67
N ASN A 99 6.89 4.50 4.60
CA ASN A 99 8.00 5.22 4.02
C ASN A 99 7.65 6.69 3.87
N LEU A 100 8.62 7.56 4.15
CA LEU A 100 8.52 9.00 3.98
C LEU A 100 9.79 9.51 3.31
N ARG A 101 9.63 10.25 2.22
CA ARG A 101 10.71 10.93 1.51
C ARG A 101 10.41 12.41 1.42
N ALA A 102 11.39 13.23 1.73
CA ALA A 102 11.24 14.68 1.77
C ALA A 102 12.42 15.32 1.03
N GLN A 103 12.13 15.85 -0.15
CA GLN A 103 13.12 16.38 -1.07
C GLN A 103 12.98 17.89 -1.19
N ARG A 104 14.06 18.61 -0.93
CA ARG A 104 14.12 20.06 -1.09
C ARG A 104 14.66 20.41 -2.46
N GLN A 105 14.06 21.40 -3.12
CA GLN A 105 14.62 21.94 -4.35
C GLN A 105 15.79 22.88 -4.04
N VAL A 106 16.96 22.58 -4.62
CA VAL A 106 18.20 23.35 -4.41
C VAL A 106 18.65 24.10 -5.66
N TRP A 107 18.25 23.61 -6.83
CA TRP A 107 18.44 24.29 -8.12
C TRP A 107 17.22 24.00 -9.00
N SER A 108 16.99 24.81 -10.03
CA SER A 108 16.05 24.48 -11.11
C SER A 108 16.34 23.08 -11.68
N GLY A 109 15.44 22.12 -11.44
CA GLY A 109 15.57 20.74 -11.88
C GLY A 109 16.35 19.81 -10.94
N LEU A 110 16.90 20.31 -9.82
CA LEU A 110 17.63 19.48 -8.85
C LEU A 110 16.97 19.55 -7.46
N ARG A 111 16.59 18.38 -6.95
CA ARG A 111 16.11 18.18 -5.57
C ARG A 111 17.01 17.23 -4.81
N VAL A 112 17.16 17.47 -3.51
CA VAL A 112 17.99 16.65 -2.62
C VAL A 112 17.21 16.35 -1.34
N GLY A 113 17.28 15.10 -0.89
CA GLY A 113 16.67 14.67 0.36
C GLY A 113 16.58 13.14 0.45
N PRO A 114 16.31 12.62 1.65
CA PRO A 114 16.02 11.20 1.86
C PRO A 114 14.74 10.75 1.17
#